data_AF-A0A7X0Y3H5-F1
#
_entry.id   AF-A0A7X0Y3H5-F1
#
_cell.length_a   1.000
_cell.length_b   1.000
_cell.length_c   1.000
_cell.angle_alpha   90.00
_cell.angle_beta   90.00
_cell.angle_gamma   90.00
#
_symmetry.space_group_name_H-M   'P 1'
#
loop_
_entity.id
_entity.type
_entity.pdbx_description
1 polymer ?
#
loop_
_entity_poly.entity_id
_entity_poly.type
_entity_poly.pdbx_seq_one_letter_code
_entity_poly.pdbx_strand_id
1 'polypeptide(L)'
;MKKIILLFCSLVTISILASCQKNEEPTKPVVKQTQHAFSKNQSAVVTSLKIEMLSIKDASKSIPKTEKLKDKQLKGKKLMKVEMKIENMTEYNIPMAASLFKVLDSNGKYQPNYPMLDELGETISGNKTVRGAVYFVIPKDSVIEKIVFEDPKRDAFHEWAVEK
;
A
#
# COMPACT_ATOMS: atom_id res chain seq x y z
N MET A 1 50.41 56.26 -9.48
CA MET A 1 50.87 54.91 -9.85
C MET A 1 50.05 54.43 -11.04
N LYS A 2 50.75 53.90 -12.05
CA LYS A 2 50.23 53.41 -13.34
C LYS A 2 49.37 52.15 -13.19
N LYS A 3 48.39 51.98 -14.09
CA LYS A 3 47.93 50.78 -14.85
C LYS A 3 46.40 50.89 -15.08
N ILE A 4 45.93 51.46 -16.21
CA ILE A 4 45.70 50.85 -17.55
C ILE A 4 44.58 49.77 -17.46
N ILE A 5 43.31 50.12 -17.77
CA ILE A 5 42.61 50.03 -19.08
C ILE A 5 42.51 48.58 -19.60
N LEU A 6 41.30 48.03 -19.80
CA LEU A 6 40.72 47.76 -21.13
C LEU A 6 39.34 47.08 -21.07
N LEU A 7 38.41 47.74 -21.73
CA LEU A 7 37.15 47.25 -22.30
C LEU A 7 37.44 46.12 -23.30
N PHE A 8 36.63 45.06 -23.34
CA PHE A 8 36.41 44.30 -24.58
C PHE A 8 34.96 43.85 -24.68
N CYS A 9 34.21 44.58 -25.52
CA CYS A 9 33.05 44.06 -26.23
C CYS A 9 33.50 42.92 -27.14
N SER A 10 32.82 41.77 -27.08
CA SER A 10 32.63 40.95 -28.28
C SER A 10 31.29 40.22 -28.19
N LEU A 11 30.37 40.68 -29.02
CA LEU A 11 29.29 39.86 -29.56
C LEU A 11 29.87 38.56 -30.12
N VAL A 12 29.29 37.43 -29.75
CA VAL A 12 29.29 36.22 -30.58
C VAL A 12 27.88 35.62 -30.51
N THR A 13 27.03 36.06 -31.43
CA THR A 13 25.85 35.33 -31.88
C THR A 13 26.32 34.10 -32.65
N ILE A 14 26.11 32.91 -32.08
CA ILE A 14 26.15 31.65 -32.83
C ILE A 14 24.71 31.17 -32.94
N SER A 15 24.12 31.45 -34.10
CA SER A 15 22.94 30.77 -34.61
C SER A 15 23.41 29.41 -35.15
N ILE A 16 22.98 28.31 -34.52
CA ILE A 16 22.98 27.00 -35.16
C ILE A 16 21.53 26.52 -35.20
N LEU A 17 20.95 26.63 -36.38
CA LEU A 17 19.82 25.82 -36.80
C LEU A 17 20.30 24.37 -36.90
N ALA A 18 19.76 23.49 -36.07
CA ALA A 18 19.75 22.07 -36.35
C ALA A 18 18.54 21.41 -35.70
N SER A 19 17.58 21.09 -36.57
CA SER A 19 16.70 19.93 -36.52
C SER A 19 15.68 19.84 -35.38
N CYS A 20 14.41 19.92 -35.76
CA CYS A 20 13.29 19.32 -35.05
C CYS A 20 13.57 17.82 -34.81
N GLN A 21 14.16 17.47 -33.69
CA GLN A 21 13.97 16.14 -33.12
C GLN A 21 12.70 16.20 -32.29
N LYS A 22 11.68 15.45 -32.76
CA LYS A 22 10.58 14.97 -31.93
C LYS A 22 11.16 14.52 -30.59
N ASN A 23 10.90 15.29 -29.55
CA ASN A 23 11.00 14.81 -28.19
C ASN A 23 9.83 13.83 -28.00
N GLU A 24 10.00 12.61 -28.49
CA GLU A 24 9.36 11.47 -27.84
C GLU A 24 9.99 11.40 -26.45
N GLU A 25 9.22 11.79 -25.43
CA GLU A 25 9.57 11.49 -24.05
C GLU A 25 9.98 10.01 -24.00
N PRO A 26 11.14 9.66 -23.40
CA PRO A 26 11.49 8.28 -23.17
C PRO A 26 10.36 7.69 -22.33
N THR A 27 9.56 6.81 -22.94
CA THR A 27 8.55 6.05 -22.22
C THR A 27 9.33 5.18 -21.25
N LYS A 28 9.49 5.65 -20.01
CA LYS A 28 10.11 4.87 -18.94
C LYS A 28 9.43 3.51 -18.95
N PRO A 29 10.17 2.40 -18.96
CA PRO A 29 9.55 1.09 -18.82
C PRO A 29 8.73 1.14 -17.54
N VAL A 30 7.42 0.95 -17.64
CA VAL A 30 6.54 0.74 -16.49
C VAL A 30 7.00 -0.57 -15.88
N VAL A 31 7.91 -0.48 -14.93
CA VAL A 31 8.31 -1.61 -14.10
C VAL A 31 7.05 -2.02 -13.36
N LYS A 32 6.41 -3.09 -13.81
CA LYS A 32 5.29 -3.70 -13.09
C LYS A 32 5.83 -4.15 -11.74
N GLN A 33 5.50 -3.42 -10.68
CA GLN A 33 5.82 -3.85 -9.33
C GLN A 33 5.02 -5.11 -9.02
N THR A 34 5.75 -6.20 -8.77
CA THR A 34 5.14 -7.48 -8.39
C THR A 34 4.79 -7.40 -6.91
N GLN A 35 3.61 -7.87 -6.51
CA GLN A 35 3.26 -7.93 -5.08
C GLN A 35 4.16 -8.94 -4.38
N HIS A 36 4.82 -8.49 -3.32
CA HIS A 36 5.67 -9.32 -2.48
C HIS A 36 4.91 -9.90 -1.29
N ALA A 37 5.49 -10.92 -0.67
CA ALA A 37 4.94 -11.62 0.49
C ALA A 37 5.52 -11.08 1.81
N PHE A 38 4.96 -11.51 2.93
CA PHE A 38 5.57 -11.31 4.23
C PHE A 38 6.77 -12.23 4.40
N SER A 39 7.74 -11.81 5.20
CA SER A 39 8.79 -12.69 5.68
C SER A 39 8.19 -13.84 6.49
N LYS A 40 8.83 -15.02 6.48
CA LYS A 40 8.43 -16.10 7.40
C LYS A 40 8.55 -15.57 8.83
N ASN A 41 7.47 -15.69 9.61
CA ASN A 41 7.34 -15.29 11.03
C ASN A 41 6.97 -13.83 11.32
N GLN A 42 6.24 -13.14 10.43
CA GLN A 42 5.65 -11.82 10.76
C GLN A 42 4.43 -11.94 11.70
N SER A 43 4.70 -12.24 12.96
CA SER A 43 3.71 -12.15 14.04
C SER A 43 4.09 -11.06 15.02
N ALA A 44 3.10 -10.32 15.52
CA ALA A 44 3.29 -9.36 16.59
C ALA A 44 2.22 -9.53 17.67
N VAL A 45 2.59 -9.23 18.91
CA VAL A 45 1.65 -9.15 20.03
C VAL A 45 1.27 -7.69 20.22
N VAL A 46 -0.01 -7.37 20.09
CA VAL A 46 -0.55 -6.02 20.22
C VAL A 46 -1.76 -6.05 21.15
N THR A 47 -1.64 -5.44 22.33
CA THR A 47 -2.70 -5.35 23.35
C THR A 47 -3.45 -6.67 23.56
N SER A 48 -2.65 -7.73 23.84
CA SER A 48 -3.10 -9.10 24.11
C SER A 48 -3.62 -9.91 22.92
N LEU A 49 -3.43 -9.42 21.70
CA LEU A 49 -3.66 -10.18 20.48
C LEU A 49 -2.34 -10.55 19.85
N LYS A 50 -2.14 -11.83 19.55
CA LYS A 50 -1.06 -12.24 18.65
C LYS A 50 -1.61 -12.30 17.23
N ILE A 51 -1.16 -11.37 16.40
CA ILE A 51 -1.58 -11.24 15.00
C ILE A 51 -0.43 -11.73 14.12
N GLU A 52 -0.72 -12.69 13.26
CA GLU A 52 0.21 -13.27 12.28
C GLU A 52 -0.30 -12.99 10.88
N MET A 53 0.51 -12.30 10.08
CA MET A 53 0.22 -12.02 8.68
C MET A 53 0.60 -13.24 7.82
N LEU A 54 -0.37 -13.80 7.10
CA LEU A 54 -0.19 -15.08 6.38
C LEU A 54 0.11 -14.87 4.89
N SER A 55 -0.69 -14.05 4.20
CA SER A 55 -0.50 -13.84 2.76
C SER A 55 -1.12 -12.54 2.26
N ILE A 56 -0.60 -12.04 1.13
CA ILE A 56 -1.19 -10.96 0.35
C ILE A 56 -1.46 -11.50 -1.05
N LYS A 57 -2.71 -11.40 -1.51
CA LYS A 57 -3.14 -11.93 -2.82
C LYS A 57 -3.97 -10.89 -3.57
N ASP A 58 -3.83 -10.86 -4.89
CA ASP A 58 -4.77 -10.15 -5.75
C ASP A 58 -6.11 -10.90 -5.75
N ALA A 59 -7.15 -10.24 -5.25
CA ALA A 59 -8.51 -10.76 -5.16
C ALA A 59 -9.47 -10.04 -6.12
N SER A 60 -8.95 -9.35 -7.14
CA SER A 60 -9.77 -8.60 -8.10
C SER A 60 -10.76 -9.47 -8.87
N LYS A 61 -10.50 -10.78 -8.97
CA LYS A 61 -11.44 -11.76 -9.57
C LYS A 61 -12.60 -12.14 -8.64
N SER A 62 -12.47 -11.91 -7.33
CA SER A 62 -13.48 -12.24 -6.32
C SER A 62 -14.55 -11.17 -6.17
N ILE A 63 -14.37 -9.99 -6.77
CA ILE A 63 -15.36 -8.92 -6.78
C ILE A 63 -16.60 -9.41 -7.53
N PRO A 64 -17.78 -9.48 -6.90
CA PRO A 64 -19.02 -9.84 -7.57
C PRO A 64 -19.22 -9.01 -8.83
N LYS A 65 -19.62 -9.62 -9.95
CA LYS A 65 -19.87 -8.88 -11.21
C LYS A 65 -20.92 -7.78 -11.04
N THR A 66 -21.83 -7.94 -10.08
CA THR A 66 -22.83 -6.96 -9.68
C THR A 66 -22.25 -5.80 -8.85
N GLU A 67 -21.07 -5.92 -8.25
CA GLU A 67 -20.35 -4.82 -7.61
C GLU A 67 -19.41 -4.06 -8.56
N LYS A 68 -19.13 -4.64 -9.74
CA LYS A 68 -18.56 -3.86 -10.87
C LYS A 68 -19.47 -2.66 -11.26
N LEU A 69 -20.71 -2.62 -10.76
CA LEU A 69 -21.72 -1.59 -11.04
C LEU A 69 -21.52 -0.24 -10.31
N LYS A 70 -20.40 -0.01 -9.61
CA LYS A 70 -19.93 1.36 -9.23
C LYS A 70 -18.52 1.65 -9.79
N ASP A 71 -18.31 1.27 -11.05
CA ASP A 71 -17.05 1.28 -11.84
C ASP A 71 -16.06 2.43 -11.58
N LYS A 72 -16.49 3.61 -11.09
CA LYS A 72 -15.59 4.69 -10.67
C LYS A 72 -14.63 4.34 -9.54
N GLN A 73 -15.04 3.53 -8.54
CA GLN A 73 -14.17 3.26 -7.38
C GLN A 73 -13.05 2.27 -7.68
N LEU A 74 -13.27 1.37 -8.64
CA LEU A 74 -12.33 0.30 -9.02
C LEU A 74 -11.61 0.58 -10.35
N LYS A 75 -12.02 1.60 -11.12
CA LYS A 75 -11.32 2.02 -12.34
C LYS A 75 -9.89 2.44 -12.00
N GLY A 76 -8.92 1.78 -12.64
CA GLY A 76 -7.49 2.01 -12.38
C GLY A 76 -6.98 1.42 -11.06
N LYS A 77 -7.79 0.63 -10.35
CA LYS A 77 -7.44 -0.01 -9.07
C LYS A 77 -7.59 -1.53 -9.13
N LYS A 78 -7.05 -2.22 -8.12
CA LYS A 78 -7.15 -3.67 -7.89
C LYS A 78 -7.52 -3.92 -6.43
N LEU A 79 -8.15 -5.07 -6.18
CA LEU A 79 -8.48 -5.51 -4.83
C LEU A 79 -7.39 -6.44 -4.32
N MET A 80 -6.85 -6.14 -3.15
CA MET A 80 -5.87 -6.95 -2.44
C MET A 80 -6.53 -7.57 -1.22
N LYS A 81 -6.33 -8.88 -1.03
CA LYS A 81 -6.74 -9.65 0.14
C LYS A 81 -5.52 -9.92 1.00
N VAL A 82 -5.63 -9.64 2.29
CA VAL A 82 -4.62 -9.97 3.30
C VAL A 82 -5.22 -11.00 4.23
N GLU A 83 -4.64 -12.19 4.24
CA GLU A 83 -5.03 -13.27 5.15
C GLU A 83 -4.20 -13.20 6.42
N MET A 84 -4.84 -13.38 7.57
CA MET A 84 -4.19 -13.33 8.88
C MET A 84 -4.76 -14.38 9.83
N LYS A 85 -3.97 -14.68 10.86
CA LYS A 85 -4.36 -15.48 12.02
C LYS A 85 -4.27 -14.58 13.25
N ILE A 86 -5.30 -14.60 14.08
CA ILE A 86 -5.35 -13.79 15.30
C ILE A 86 -5.67 -14.70 16.47
N GLU A 87 -4.81 -14.68 17.47
CA GLU A 87 -4.99 -15.36 18.74
C GLU A 87 -5.29 -14.33 19.83
N ASN A 88 -6.41 -14.54 20.52
CA ASN A 88 -6.74 -13.81 21.74
C ASN A 88 -6.04 -14.49 22.92
N MET A 89 -5.06 -13.80 23.50
CA MET A 89 -4.25 -14.30 24.62
C MET A 89 -4.89 -14.03 26.00
N THR A 90 -6.15 -13.61 26.04
CA THR A 90 -6.90 -13.33 27.26
C THR A 90 -8.04 -14.33 27.46
N GLU A 91 -8.65 -14.33 28.64
CA GLU A 91 -9.82 -15.17 28.93
C GLU A 91 -11.16 -14.53 28.48
N TYR A 92 -11.17 -13.24 28.17
CA TYR A 92 -12.38 -12.51 27.78
C TYR A 92 -12.51 -12.35 26.27
N ASN A 93 -13.70 -11.99 25.82
CA ASN A 93 -14.03 -11.79 24.42
C ASN A 93 -13.45 -10.46 23.91
N ILE A 94 -12.80 -10.46 22.75
CA ILE A 94 -12.27 -9.26 22.09
C ILE A 94 -12.94 -9.08 20.73
N PRO A 95 -13.66 -7.96 20.48
CA PRO A 95 -14.19 -7.67 19.15
C PRO A 95 -13.05 -7.34 18.19
N MET A 96 -13.12 -7.89 16.97
CA MET A 96 -12.13 -7.65 15.93
C MET A 96 -12.80 -7.22 14.63
N ALA A 97 -12.53 -6.00 14.20
CA ALA A 97 -13.09 -5.44 12.97
C ALA A 97 -11.99 -5.24 11.92
N ALA A 98 -12.28 -5.58 10.66
CA ALA A 98 -11.40 -5.32 9.52
C ALA A 98 -11.04 -3.83 9.37
N SER A 99 -11.91 -2.92 9.82
CA SER A 99 -11.71 -1.47 9.79
C SER A 99 -10.54 -0.98 10.66
N LEU A 100 -10.02 -1.81 11.57
CA LEU A 100 -8.82 -1.52 12.36
C LEU A 100 -7.53 -1.65 11.54
N PHE A 101 -7.63 -2.10 10.29
CA PHE A 101 -6.50 -2.27 9.40
C PHE A 101 -6.52 -1.25 8.25
N LYS A 102 -5.32 -0.78 7.89
CA LYS A 102 -5.04 0.02 6.69
C LYS A 102 -3.71 -0.41 6.08
N VAL A 103 -3.47 -0.04 4.83
CA VAL A 103 -2.20 -0.37 4.14
C VAL A 103 -1.53 0.88 3.62
N LEU A 104 -0.20 0.92 3.66
CA LEU A 104 0.59 1.90 2.91
C LEU A 104 0.91 1.30 1.54
N ASP A 105 0.48 1.97 0.47
CA ASP A 105 0.83 1.58 -0.89
C ASP A 105 2.19 2.15 -1.32
N SER A 106 2.74 1.62 -2.42
CA SER A 106 4.02 2.09 -2.99
C SER A 106 4.00 3.51 -3.56
N ASN A 107 2.85 4.19 -3.58
CA ASN A 107 2.77 5.63 -3.85
C ASN A 107 2.85 6.47 -2.57
N GLY A 108 3.09 5.83 -1.41
CA GLY A 108 3.14 6.48 -0.11
C GLY A 108 1.77 6.89 0.44
N LYS A 109 0.67 6.28 -0.03
CA LYS A 109 -0.68 6.59 0.45
C LYS A 109 -1.24 5.49 1.33
N TYR A 110 -1.85 5.89 2.44
CA TYR A 110 -2.65 4.98 3.25
C TYR A 110 -4.00 4.71 2.58
N GLN A 111 -4.32 3.42 2.40
CA GLN A 111 -5.60 2.94 1.89
C GLN A 111 -6.35 2.25 3.04
N PRO A 112 -7.57 2.70 3.38
CA PRO A 112 -8.36 2.07 4.42
C PRO A 112 -8.89 0.70 3.95
N ASN A 113 -9.37 -0.10 4.90
CA ASN A 113 -10.13 -1.32 4.61
C ASN A 113 -11.28 -1.04 3.61
N TYR A 114 -11.41 -1.94 2.64
CA TYR A 114 -12.52 -2.03 1.72
C TYR A 114 -13.45 -3.16 2.17
N PRO A 115 -14.71 -2.88 2.56
CA PRO A 115 -15.59 -3.90 3.12
C PRO A 115 -15.92 -5.04 2.14
N MET A 116 -15.93 -6.27 2.62
CA MET A 116 -16.28 -7.48 1.86
C MET A 116 -17.10 -8.44 2.74
N LEU A 117 -17.97 -9.23 2.11
CA LEU A 117 -18.87 -10.15 2.85
C LEU A 117 -18.15 -11.21 3.67
N ASP A 118 -16.97 -11.68 3.23
CA ASP A 118 -16.18 -12.72 3.91
C ASP A 118 -15.01 -12.13 4.73
N GLU A 119 -15.06 -10.84 5.06
CA GLU A 119 -14.00 -10.19 5.83
C GLU A 119 -14.09 -10.47 7.34
N LEU A 120 -12.98 -10.21 8.03
CA LEU A 120 -12.86 -10.28 9.46
C LEU A 120 -13.80 -9.27 10.15
N GLY A 121 -14.72 -9.75 10.98
CA GLY A 121 -15.68 -8.90 11.69
C GLY A 121 -16.28 -9.55 12.94
N GLU A 122 -15.63 -10.57 13.49
CA GLU A 122 -16.17 -11.38 14.58
C GLU A 122 -15.57 -11.02 15.94
N THR A 123 -16.24 -11.48 17.00
CA THR A 123 -15.69 -11.46 18.35
C THR A 123 -14.84 -12.70 18.57
N ILE A 124 -13.58 -12.51 18.91
CA ILE A 124 -12.64 -13.59 19.20
C ILE A 124 -12.78 -13.96 20.67
N SER A 125 -13.33 -15.14 20.96
CA SER A 125 -13.43 -15.63 22.33
C SER A 125 -12.07 -15.80 23.00
N GLY A 126 -12.05 -15.75 24.33
CA GLY A 126 -10.82 -15.90 25.10
C GLY A 126 -10.05 -17.20 24.78
N ASN A 127 -8.73 -17.10 24.70
CA ASN A 127 -7.81 -18.19 24.37
C ASN A 127 -8.12 -18.90 23.05
N LYS A 128 -8.87 -18.24 22.15
CA LYS A 128 -9.18 -18.76 20.82
C LYS A 128 -8.34 -18.09 19.75
N THR A 129 -8.16 -18.84 18.68
CA THR A 129 -7.54 -18.39 17.44
C THR A 129 -8.60 -18.36 16.36
N VAL A 130 -8.62 -17.29 15.59
CA VAL A 130 -9.41 -17.18 14.35
C VAL A 130 -8.49 -16.96 13.16
N ARG A 131 -8.99 -17.32 11.98
CA ARG A 131 -8.38 -16.94 10.70
C ARG A 131 -9.37 -16.08 9.96
N GLY A 132 -8.90 -14.94 9.47
CA GLY A 132 -9.73 -13.98 8.76
C GLY A 132 -8.98 -13.32 7.63
N ALA A 133 -9.71 -12.51 6.87
CA ALA A 133 -9.15 -11.71 5.81
C ALA A 133 -9.62 -10.26 5.92
N VAL A 134 -8.75 -9.35 5.51
CA VAL A 134 -9.10 -7.95 5.30
C VAL A 134 -8.76 -7.56 3.87
N TYR A 135 -9.50 -6.61 3.33
CA TYR A 135 -9.41 -6.25 1.93
C TYR A 135 -9.07 -4.78 1.76
N PHE A 136 -8.35 -4.46 0.68
CA PHE A 136 -7.92 -3.10 0.34
C PHE A 136 -8.01 -2.87 -1.16
N VAL A 137 -8.48 -1.70 -1.55
CA VAL A 137 -8.47 -1.27 -2.94
C VAL A 137 -7.28 -0.33 -3.16
N ILE A 138 -6.31 -0.74 -3.97
CA ILE A 138 -5.09 0.02 -4.27
C ILE A 138 -4.96 0.27 -5.78
N PRO A 139 -4.21 1.28 -6.24
CA PRO A 139 -3.94 1.47 -7.68
C PRO A 139 -3.35 0.21 -8.32
N LYS A 140 -3.71 -0.08 -9.59
CA LYS A 140 -3.32 -1.34 -10.27
C LYS A 140 -1.81 -1.57 -10.30
N ASP A 141 -1.07 -0.49 -10.51
CA ASP A 141 0.38 -0.51 -10.65
C ASP A 141 1.13 -0.37 -9.32
N SER A 142 0.40 -0.27 -8.20
CA SER A 142 0.98 -0.17 -6.86
C SER A 142 1.01 -1.52 -6.15
N VAL A 143 1.87 -1.62 -5.15
CA VAL A 143 1.95 -2.77 -4.23
C VAL A 143 1.72 -2.30 -2.80
N ILE A 144 1.40 -3.22 -1.91
CA ILE A 144 1.37 -2.95 -0.47
C ILE A 144 2.80 -2.99 0.06
N GLU A 145 3.27 -1.89 0.66
CA GLU A 145 4.56 -1.80 1.34
C GLU A 145 4.45 -2.05 2.84
N LYS A 146 3.34 -1.65 3.46
CA LYS A 146 3.07 -1.91 4.88
C LYS A 146 1.61 -2.24 5.15
N ILE A 147 1.39 -3.03 6.18
CA ILE A 147 0.08 -3.21 6.82
C ILE A 147 0.13 -2.59 8.19
N VAL A 148 -0.90 -1.85 8.55
CA VAL A 148 -1.02 -1.17 9.83
C VAL A 148 -2.26 -1.65 10.55
N PHE A 149 -2.10 -2.02 11.81
CA PHE A 149 -3.19 -2.24 12.76
C PHE A 149 -3.23 -1.05 13.72
N GLU A 150 -4.42 -0.48 13.91
CA GLU A 150 -4.66 0.64 14.80
C GLU A 150 -6.02 0.46 15.50
N ASP A 151 -5.99 0.31 16.82
CA ASP A 151 -7.18 0.29 17.66
C ASP A 151 -7.13 1.40 18.72
N PRO A 152 -7.75 2.56 18.44
CA PRO A 152 -7.76 3.69 19.35
C PRO A 152 -8.44 3.40 20.70
N LYS A 153 -9.39 2.46 20.75
CA LYS A 153 -10.10 2.14 22.01
C LYS A 153 -9.20 1.39 22.99
N ARG A 154 -8.21 0.67 22.45
CA ARG A 154 -7.24 -0.13 23.22
C ARG A 154 -5.85 0.47 23.21
N ASP A 155 -5.68 1.68 22.68
CA ASP A 155 -4.40 2.36 22.48
C ASP A 155 -3.35 1.43 21.85
N ALA A 156 -3.76 0.73 20.79
CA ALA A 156 -3.01 -0.34 20.17
C ALA A 156 -2.56 0.07 18.77
N PHE A 157 -1.27 -0.07 18.47
CA PHE A 157 -0.71 0.24 17.16
C PHE A 157 0.42 -0.72 16.79
N HIS A 158 0.42 -1.17 15.52
CA HIS A 158 1.55 -1.92 14.98
C HIS A 158 1.62 -1.81 13.45
N GLU A 159 2.83 -1.87 12.88
CA GLU A 159 3.06 -1.92 11.43
C GLU A 159 3.88 -3.15 11.05
N TRP A 160 3.45 -3.86 10.02
CA TRP A 160 4.19 -4.93 9.35
C TRP A 160 4.69 -4.44 8.00
N ALA A 161 6.01 -4.52 7.78
CA ALA A 161 6.60 -4.25 6.47
C ALA A 161 6.46 -5.46 5.55
N VAL A 162 6.05 -5.24 4.31
CA VAL A 162 6.08 -6.26 3.26
C VAL A 162 7.47 -6.26 2.64
N GLU A 163 8.08 -7.44 2.50
CA GLU A 163 9.43 -7.54 1.91
C GLU A 163 9.40 -7.09 0.44
N LYS A 164 10.55 -6.70 -0.11
CA LYS A 164 10.73 -6.36 -1.53
C LYS A 164 11.43 -7.47 -2.28
#